data_AF-A0A402DBK9-F1
#
_entry.id   AF-A0A402DBK9-F1
#
_cell.length_a   1.000
_cell.length_b   1.000
_cell.length_c   1.000
_cell.angle_alpha   90.00
_cell.angle_beta   90.00
_cell.angle_gamma   90.00
#
_symmetry.space_group_name_H-M   'P 1'
#
loop_
_entity.id
_entity.type
_entity.pdbx_description
1 polymer ?
#
loop_
_entity_poly.entity_id
_entity_poly.type
_entity_poly.pdbx_seq_one_letter_code
_entity_poly.pdbx_strand_id
1 'polypeptide(L)'
;MADGAGSAKHSDLGAKITVEAALHFLEENLEKTAFAATETEAELKEIFRRLLAYVQQTLQEEAEKEQLDINDLATTLLVVLVTSKRLAAMQIGDVFIVFKPLGGNYQLLLQPDKGEWGNNQRNFIIR
;
A
#
# COMPACT_ATOMS: atom_id res chain seq x y z
N MET A 1 3.76 4.87 -1.39
CA MET A 1 4.80 4.67 -2.43
C MET A 1 4.33 3.55 -3.34
N ALA A 2 4.63 3.64 -4.62
CA ALA A 2 4.44 2.57 -5.59
C ALA A 2 5.67 2.54 -6.50
N ASP A 3 6.02 1.36 -6.98
CA ASP A 3 7.05 1.13 -7.99
C ASP A 3 6.46 0.30 -9.12
N GLY A 4 6.54 0.81 -10.34
CA GLY A 4 5.99 0.18 -11.52
C GLY A 4 6.74 -1.10 -11.87
N ALA A 5 6.03 -2.13 -12.29
CA ALA A 5 6.67 -3.36 -12.73
C ALA A 5 7.45 -3.10 -14.03
N GLY A 6 8.75 -3.42 -14.07
CA GLY A 6 9.58 -3.24 -15.26
C GLY A 6 9.15 -4.06 -16.48
N SER A 7 8.26 -5.05 -16.29
CA SER A 7 7.63 -5.83 -17.36
C SER A 7 6.39 -5.17 -17.96
N ALA A 8 5.82 -4.15 -17.31
CA ALA A 8 4.57 -3.53 -17.69
C ALA A 8 4.82 -2.24 -18.50
N LYS A 9 4.10 -2.10 -19.62
CA LYS A 9 4.36 -1.07 -20.64
C LYS A 9 4.08 0.36 -20.17
N HIS A 10 3.13 0.51 -19.25
CA HIS A 10 2.64 1.78 -18.70
C HIS A 10 2.76 1.79 -17.16
N SER A 11 3.84 1.21 -16.65
CA SER A 11 4.06 1.00 -15.22
C SER A 11 4.30 2.29 -14.43
N ASP A 12 4.81 3.34 -15.08
CA ASP A 12 4.93 4.69 -14.53
C ASP A 12 3.57 5.32 -14.27
N LEU A 13 2.64 5.17 -15.22
CA LEU A 13 1.25 5.58 -15.09
C LEU A 13 0.55 4.79 -13.98
N GLY A 14 0.71 3.46 -13.96
CA GLY A 14 0.17 2.59 -12.91
C GLY A 14 0.65 2.98 -11.51
N ALA A 15 1.94 3.24 -11.33
CA ALA A 15 2.52 3.69 -10.07
C ALA A 15 1.96 5.05 -9.63
N LYS A 16 1.81 5.99 -10.57
CA LYS A 16 1.23 7.32 -10.30
C LYS A 16 -0.22 7.19 -9.79
N ILE A 17 -1.09 6.52 -10.54
CA ILE A 17 -2.50 6.33 -10.19
C ILE A 17 -2.62 5.65 -8.83
N THR A 18 -1.81 4.62 -8.59
CA THR A 18 -1.80 3.87 -7.33
C THR A 18 -1.52 4.75 -6.12
N VAL A 19 -0.54 5.66 -6.23
CA VAL A 19 -0.22 6.60 -5.15
C VAL A 19 -1.33 7.62 -4.96
N GLU A 20 -1.83 8.21 -6.05
CA GLU A 20 -2.88 9.23 -6.01
C GLU A 20 -4.18 8.67 -5.41
N ALA A 21 -4.62 7.49 -5.86
CA ALA A 21 -5.81 6.82 -5.36
C ALA A 21 -5.68 6.42 -3.88
N ALA A 22 -4.52 5.89 -3.47
CA ALA A 22 -4.28 5.53 -2.07
C ALA A 22 -4.29 6.76 -1.16
N LEU A 23 -3.69 7.88 -1.58
CA LEU A 23 -3.70 9.13 -0.83
C LEU A 23 -5.11 9.68 -0.70
N HIS A 24 -5.84 9.77 -1.81
CA HIS A 24 -7.21 10.26 -1.83
C HIS A 24 -8.13 9.44 -0.91
N PHE A 25 -8.06 8.10 -1.01
CA PHE A 25 -8.84 7.22 -0.12
C PHE A 25 -8.53 7.48 1.35
N LEU A 26 -7.25 7.61 1.72
CA LEU A 26 -6.83 7.85 3.10
C LEU A 26 -7.26 9.23 3.59
N GLU A 27 -7.18 10.27 2.76
CA GLU A 27 -7.63 11.62 3.12
C GLU A 27 -9.14 11.67 3.40
N GLU A 28 -9.94 10.91 2.65
CA GLU A 28 -11.39 10.86 2.82
C GLU A 28 -11.84 9.95 3.97
N ASN A 29 -11.10 8.88 4.25
CA ASN A 29 -11.55 7.81 5.16
C ASN A 29 -10.76 7.72 6.47
N LEU A 30 -9.64 8.43 6.61
CA LEU A 30 -8.76 8.35 7.78
C LEU A 30 -8.51 9.72 8.40
N GLU A 31 -9.31 10.10 9.39
CA GLU A 31 -8.99 11.27 10.20
C GLU A 31 -7.72 11.03 11.05
N LYS A 32 -6.81 12.01 11.07
CA LYS A 32 -5.56 11.93 11.85
C LYS A 32 -5.78 11.67 13.34
N THR A 33 -6.86 12.20 13.90
CA THR A 33 -7.31 11.98 15.28
C THR A 33 -7.84 10.57 15.49
N ALA A 34 -8.59 10.01 14.54
CA ALA A 34 -9.15 8.66 14.62
C ALA A 34 -8.06 7.57 14.59
N PHE A 35 -7.09 7.69 13.68
CA PHE A 35 -5.94 6.77 13.61
C PHE A 35 -5.08 6.81 14.89
N ALA A 36 -4.91 7.99 15.48
CA ALA A 36 -4.15 8.16 16.72
C ALA A 36 -4.89 7.68 17.98
N ALA A 37 -6.23 7.62 17.94
CA ALA A 37 -7.04 7.44 19.14
C ALA A 37 -7.56 6.01 19.34
N THR A 38 -8.07 5.32 18.31
CA THR A 38 -9.09 4.28 18.62
C THR A 38 -9.15 3.04 17.74
N GLU A 39 -8.53 2.99 16.56
CA GLU A 39 -8.73 1.82 15.70
C GLU A 39 -8.02 0.57 16.24
N THR A 40 -8.77 -0.52 16.32
CA THR A 40 -8.30 -1.88 16.55
C THR A 40 -7.54 -2.39 15.34
N GLU A 41 -6.75 -3.45 15.53
CA GLU A 41 -6.06 -4.11 14.42
C GLU A 41 -7.04 -4.60 13.33
N ALA A 42 -8.24 -5.02 13.71
CA ALA A 42 -9.26 -5.46 12.76
C ALA A 42 -9.79 -4.29 11.90
N GLU A 43 -10.03 -3.13 12.51
CA GLU A 43 -10.48 -1.93 11.79
C GLU A 43 -9.39 -1.43 10.82
N LEU A 44 -8.12 -1.41 11.24
CA LEU A 44 -7.01 -1.04 10.36
C LEU A 44 -6.85 -2.00 9.18
N LYS A 45 -6.99 -3.31 9.41
CA LYS A 45 -6.98 -4.30 8.32
C LYS A 45 -8.13 -4.07 7.35
N GLU A 46 -9.32 -3.73 7.86
CA GLU A 46 -10.47 -3.42 7.01
C GLU A 46 -10.26 -2.14 6.19
N ILE A 47 -9.65 -1.11 6.77
CA ILE A 47 -9.27 0.11 6.05
C ILE A 47 -8.28 -0.21 4.93
N PHE A 48 -7.24 -1.00 5.20
CA PHE A 48 -6.29 -1.44 4.19
C PHE A 48 -6.92 -2.31 3.10
N ARG A 49 -7.90 -3.15 3.45
CA ARG A 49 -8.67 -3.93 2.46
C ARG A 49 -9.50 -3.03 1.55
N ARG A 50 -10.21 -2.05 2.13
CA ARG A 50 -11.01 -1.07 1.37
C ARG A 50 -10.14 -0.16 0.51
N LEU A 51 -8.98 0.28 1.02
CA LEU A 51 -7.99 1.04 0.28
C LEU A 51 -7.51 0.25 -0.95
N LEU A 52 -7.14 -1.01 -0.77
CA LEU A 52 -6.68 -1.85 -1.88
C LEU A 52 -7.78 -2.02 -2.94
N ALA A 53 -9.01 -2.29 -2.51
CA ALA A 53 -10.14 -2.42 -3.43
C ALA A 53 -10.39 -1.13 -4.21
N TYR A 54 -10.30 0.03 -3.55
CA TYR A 54 -10.43 1.33 -4.19
C TYR A 54 -9.32 1.56 -5.24
N VAL A 55 -8.06 1.33 -4.88
CA VAL A 55 -6.92 1.45 -5.80
C VAL A 55 -7.07 0.52 -7.02
N GLN A 56 -7.47 -0.73 -6.80
CA GLN A 56 -7.70 -1.69 -7.89
C GLN A 56 -8.80 -1.23 -8.83
N GLN A 57 -9.90 -0.70 -8.28
CA GLN A 57 -10.99 -0.14 -9.08
C GLN A 57 -10.51 1.07 -9.89
N THR A 58 -9.78 2.01 -9.29
CA THR A 58 -9.28 3.20 -10.01
C THR A 58 -8.31 2.82 -11.14
N LEU A 59 -7.43 1.84 -10.92
CA LEU A 59 -6.55 1.33 -11.99
C LEU A 59 -7.35 0.67 -13.12
N GLN A 60 -8.40 -0.08 -12.79
CA GLN A 60 -9.27 -0.72 -13.78
C GLN A 60 -10.03 0.32 -14.62
N GLU A 61 -10.58 1.35 -13.98
CA GLU A 61 -11.28 2.45 -14.65
C GLU A 61 -10.35 3.23 -15.59
N GLU A 62 -9.11 3.49 -15.16
CA GLU A 62 -8.13 4.20 -16.00
C GLU A 62 -7.62 3.31 -17.15
N ALA A 63 -7.43 2.00 -16.93
CA ALA A 63 -7.11 1.06 -18.00
C ALA A 63 -8.21 1.02 -19.07
N GLU A 64 -9.47 0.99 -18.66
CA GLU A 64 -10.62 1.02 -19.58
C GLU A 64 -10.70 2.34 -20.35
N LYS A 65 -10.51 3.47 -19.66
CA LYS A 65 -10.50 4.81 -20.26
C LYS A 65 -9.41 4.97 -21.32
N GLU A 66 -8.21 4.48 -21.05
CA GLU A 66 -7.05 4.58 -21.94
C GLU A 66 -6.94 3.39 -22.92
N GLN A 67 -7.90 2.44 -22.89
CA GLN A 67 -7.92 1.21 -23.70
C GLN A 67 -6.65 0.35 -23.54
N LEU A 68 -6.15 0.25 -22.32
CA LEU A 68 -4.97 -0.53 -21.94
C LEU A 68 -5.39 -1.87 -21.32
N ASP A 69 -4.49 -2.86 -21.38
CA ASP A 69 -4.61 -4.04 -20.52
C ASP A 69 -4.26 -3.62 -19.08
N ILE A 70 -5.02 -4.08 -18.09
CA ILE A 70 -4.74 -3.77 -16.69
C ILE A 70 -3.32 -4.18 -16.27
N ASN A 71 -2.77 -5.23 -16.89
CA ASN A 71 -1.40 -5.69 -16.64
C ASN A 71 -0.34 -4.71 -17.16
N ASP A 72 -0.67 -3.83 -18.12
CA ASP A 72 0.22 -2.76 -18.55
C ASP A 72 0.41 -1.68 -17.48
N LEU A 73 -0.48 -1.61 -16.48
CA LEU A 73 -0.40 -0.71 -15.33
C LEU A 73 0.18 -1.40 -14.07
N ALA A 74 0.73 -2.60 -14.19
CA ALA A 74 1.18 -3.37 -13.03
C ALA A 74 2.21 -2.60 -12.19
N THR A 75 1.99 -2.59 -10.88
CA THR A 75 2.78 -1.80 -9.92
C THR A 75 2.67 -2.39 -8.52
N THR A 76 3.65 -2.07 -7.68
CA THR A 76 3.64 -2.37 -6.25
C THR A 76 2.86 -1.30 -5.47
N LEU A 77 2.47 -1.59 -4.23
CA LEU A 77 1.91 -0.60 -3.32
C LEU A 77 2.49 -0.78 -1.93
N LEU A 78 2.98 0.31 -1.36
CA LEU A 78 3.48 0.39 0.00
C LEU A 78 2.86 1.59 0.72
N VAL A 79 2.14 1.32 1.80
CA VAL A 79 1.52 2.35 2.65
C VAL A 79 2.08 2.20 4.06
N VAL A 80 2.52 3.32 4.64
CA VAL A 80 2.94 3.39 6.04
C VAL A 80 2.24 4.59 6.68
N LEU A 81 1.43 4.31 7.68
CA LEU A 81 0.74 5.29 8.52
C LEU A 81 1.52 5.42 9.82
N VAL A 82 2.00 6.63 10.14
CA VAL A 82 2.83 6.90 11.32
C VAL A 82 2.24 8.06 12.11
N THR A 83 2.10 7.86 13.42
CA THR A 83 1.81 8.92 14.40
C THR A 83 2.85 8.89 15.51
N SER A 84 2.78 9.83 16.45
CA SER A 84 3.61 9.81 17.65
C SER A 84 3.39 8.58 18.55
N LYS A 85 2.31 7.82 18.33
CA LYS A 85 1.94 6.68 19.18
C LYS A 85 1.87 5.34 18.43
N ARG A 86 1.72 5.33 17.11
CA ARG A 86 1.39 4.12 16.35
C ARG A 86 2.03 4.08 14.98
N LEU A 87 2.28 2.87 14.50
CA LEU A 87 2.72 2.60 13.15
C LEU A 87 1.90 1.45 12.56
N ALA A 88 1.29 1.68 11.40
CA ALA A 88 0.61 0.65 10.63
C ALA A 88 1.13 0.67 9.19
N ALA A 89 1.33 -0.50 8.59
CA ALA A 89 1.81 -0.61 7.22
C ALA A 89 1.10 -1.72 6.46
N MET A 90 0.94 -1.52 5.16
CA MET A 90 0.53 -2.57 4.22
C MET A 90 1.44 -2.56 3.00
N GLN A 91 1.63 -3.73 2.40
CA GLN A 91 2.37 -3.87 1.16
C GLN A 91 1.72 -4.86 0.18
N ILE A 92 1.96 -4.60 -1.10
CA ILE A 92 1.65 -5.43 -2.27
C ILE A 92 2.90 -5.49 -3.15
N GLY A 93 3.28 -6.70 -3.55
CA GLY A 93 4.49 -6.95 -4.34
C GLY A 93 5.75 -7.11 -3.49
N ASP A 94 6.91 -7.07 -4.15
CA ASP A 94 8.19 -7.50 -3.58
C ASP A 94 8.98 -6.38 -2.87
N VAL A 95 8.28 -5.30 -2.51
CA VAL A 95 8.84 -4.21 -1.72
C VAL A 95 9.01 -4.63 -0.25
N PHE A 96 9.94 -3.99 0.44
CA PHE A 96 10.15 -4.19 1.88
C PHE A 96 10.45 -2.87 2.58
N ILE A 97 10.10 -2.80 3.86
CA ILE A 97 10.40 -1.65 4.72
C ILE A 97 11.43 -2.07 5.76
N VAL A 98 12.45 -1.25 5.94
CA VAL A 98 13.36 -1.32 7.08
C VAL A 98 13.16 -0.14 8.02
N PHE A 99 13.22 -0.38 9.32
CA PHE A 99 13.22 0.65 10.34
C PHE A 99 14.40 0.46 11.29
N LYS A 100 14.87 1.55 11.91
CA LYS A 100 15.95 1.53 12.89
C LYS A 100 15.45 2.12 14.21
N PRO A 101 15.23 1.30 15.24
CA PRO A 101 14.95 1.81 16.59
C PRO A 101 16.10 2.69 17.10
N LEU A 102 15.79 3.63 17.98
CA LEU A 102 16.81 4.45 18.63
C LEU A 102 17.80 3.54 19.39
N GLY A 103 19.09 3.65 19.06
CA GLY A 103 20.14 2.81 19.65
C GLY A 103 20.18 1.35 19.17
N GLY A 104 19.34 0.96 18.20
CA GLY A 104 19.27 -0.41 17.68
C GLY A 104 19.85 -0.58 16.26
N ASN A 105 19.79 -1.82 15.77
CA ASN A 105 20.11 -2.19 14.40
C ASN A 105 18.88 -2.04 13.48
N TYR A 106 19.11 -1.99 12.16
CA TYR A 106 18.04 -2.05 11.17
C TYR A 106 17.27 -3.37 11.28
N GLN A 107 15.95 -3.28 11.21
CA GLN A 107 15.03 -4.41 11.26
C GLN A 107 14.05 -4.31 10.10
N LEU A 108 13.62 -5.46 9.57
CA LEU A 108 12.52 -5.53 8.59
C LEU A 108 11.20 -5.29 9.32
N LEU A 109 10.40 -4.35 8.81
CA LEU A 109 9.05 -4.10 9.28
C LEU A 109 8.07 -5.17 8.75
N LEU A 110 8.23 -5.51 7.47
CA LEU A 110 7.47 -6.54 6.77
C LEU A 110 8.50 -7.43 6.08
N GLN A 111 8.43 -8.74 6.28
CA GLN A 111 9.28 -9.68 5.56
C GLN A 111 8.87 -9.68 4.07
N PRO A 112 9.82 -9.62 3.11
CA PRO A 112 9.50 -9.83 1.70
C PRO A 112 8.94 -11.24 1.47
N ASP A 113 8.07 -11.41 0.48
CA ASP A 113 7.71 -12.76 0.00
C ASP A 113 8.76 -13.22 -1.02
N LYS A 114 9.27 -14.45 -0.89
CA LYS A 114 10.00 -15.12 -1.97
C LYS A 114 8.99 -16.11 -2.56
N GLY A 115 8.07 -15.57 -3.36
CA GLY A 115 6.80 -16.21 -3.66
C GLY A 115 6.88 -17.59 -4.31
N GLU A 116 5.85 -18.40 -4.05
CA GLU A 116 5.26 -19.25 -5.10
C GLU A 116 4.01 -18.59 -5.71
N TRP A 117 3.48 -17.51 -5.11
CA TRP A 117 2.28 -16.82 -5.57
C TRP A 117 2.48 -15.30 -5.46
N GLY A 118 2.66 -14.63 -6.60
CA GLY A 118 2.70 -13.16 -6.65
C GLY A 118 1.35 -12.55 -6.25
N ASN A 119 1.37 -11.40 -5.57
CA ASN A 119 0.22 -10.56 -5.16
C ASN A 119 -0.54 -10.89 -3.86
N ASN A 120 0.11 -11.39 -2.81
CA ASN A 120 -0.52 -11.44 -1.49
C ASN A 120 -0.42 -10.08 -0.74
N GLN A 121 -1.57 -9.54 -0.31
CA GLN A 121 -1.63 -8.39 0.62
C GLN A 121 -1.06 -8.77 1.98
N ARG A 122 -0.08 -7.99 2.46
CA ARG A 122 0.49 -8.14 3.80
C ARG A 122 0.27 -6.87 4.61
N ASN A 123 -0.15 -7.06 5.86
CA ASN A 123 -0.40 -5.98 6.81
C ASN A 123 0.50 -6.17 8.04
N PHE A 124 1.02 -5.08 8.59
CA PHE A 124 1.82 -5.08 9.83
C PHE A 124 1.46 -3.87 10.69
N ILE A 125 1.25 -4.08 11.99
CA ILE A 125 0.74 -3.06 12.90
C ILE A 125 1.54 -3.13 14.21
N ILE A 126 2.19 -2.02 14.60
CA ILE A 126 2.84 -1.83 15.90
C ILE A 126 2.04 -0.79 16.70
N ARG A 127 1.80 -1.13 17.97
CA ARG A 127 1.18 -0.25 18.98
C ARG A 127 2.20 0.53 19.77
#